data_AF-A0A7J6WLM2-F1
#
_entry.id   AF-A0A7J6WLM2-F1
#
_cell.length_a   1.000
_cell.length_b   1.000
_cell.length_c   1.000
_cell.angle_alpha   90.00
_cell.angle_beta   90.00
_cell.angle_gamma   90.00
#
_symmetry.space_group_name_H-M   'P 1'
#
loop_
_entity.id
_entity.type
_entity.pdbx_description
1 polymer ?
#
loop_
_entity_poly.entity_id
_entity_poly.type
_entity_poly.pdbx_seq_one_letter_code
_entity_poly.pdbx_strand_id
1 'polypeptide(L)'
;MSSAASNEPGSSTNITSCSGKSDDPAWDYGYIKDGIKNSVYCKLCDKKTSGGIFRLKQHLTGMKLTEKGGKNNAGTRCPKATTPIVNIILNYQREYYKKKNAKTIIENQISMEATQNLFIDSDEDAEIEILEGGTQGQPKATTET
;
A
#
# COMPACT_ATOMS: atom_id res chain seq x y z
N MET A 1 58.10 18.81 -19.20
CA MET A 1 56.70 19.28 -19.26
C MET A 1 55.80 18.20 -18.67
N SER A 2 55.28 18.46 -17.48
CA SER A 2 54.38 17.57 -16.72
C SER A 2 52.95 17.65 -17.26
N SER A 3 52.20 16.55 -17.21
CA SER A 3 50.73 16.61 -17.06
C SER A 3 50.25 15.31 -16.41
N ALA A 4 49.59 15.49 -15.27
CA ALA A 4 49.23 14.46 -14.31
C ALA A 4 47.99 13.67 -14.74
N ALA A 5 47.95 12.40 -14.35
CA ALA A 5 46.79 11.53 -14.46
C ALA A 5 45.69 12.00 -13.49
N SER A 6 44.50 12.23 -14.03
CA SER A 6 43.28 12.48 -13.25
C SER A 6 42.80 11.16 -12.65
N ASN A 7 42.97 10.99 -11.34
CA ASN A 7 42.34 9.92 -10.58
C ASN A 7 41.07 10.48 -9.93
N GLU A 8 39.91 10.17 -10.50
CA GLU A 8 38.60 10.44 -9.88
C GLU A 8 38.43 9.52 -8.66
N PRO A 9 38.21 10.03 -7.45
CA PRO A 9 37.85 9.18 -6.33
C PRO A 9 36.39 8.76 -6.51
N GLY A 10 36.20 7.57 -7.10
CA GLY A 10 34.97 6.80 -6.97
C GLY A 10 34.69 6.55 -5.50
N SER A 11 33.96 7.48 -4.88
CA SER A 11 33.49 7.42 -3.49
C SER A 11 32.53 6.25 -3.39
N SER A 12 33.11 5.09 -3.14
CA SER A 12 32.42 3.87 -2.76
C SER A 12 31.73 4.17 -1.44
N THR A 13 30.45 4.55 -1.52
CA THR A 13 29.59 4.76 -0.38
C THR A 13 29.44 3.44 0.35
N ASN A 14 30.29 3.21 1.35
CA ASN A 14 30.07 2.16 2.33
C ASN A 14 28.96 2.66 3.26
N ILE A 15 27.71 2.53 2.80
CA ILE A 15 26.53 2.88 3.58
C ILE A 15 26.40 1.77 4.62
N THR A 16 26.85 2.05 5.84
CA THR A 16 26.79 1.15 6.98
C THR A 16 25.38 0.55 7.10
N SER A 17 25.26 -0.73 6.72
CA SER A 17 24.05 -1.53 6.85
C SER A 17 23.86 -1.94 8.32
N CYS A 18 23.40 -1.00 9.10
CA CYS A 18 22.56 -1.20 10.29
C CYS A 18 21.53 -2.33 10.09
N SER A 19 21.75 -3.46 10.76
CA SER A 19 21.07 -4.75 10.63
C SER A 19 19.60 -4.81 11.13
N GLY A 20 18.80 -3.77 10.88
CA GLY A 20 17.39 -3.70 11.25
C GLY A 20 16.61 -2.56 10.58
N LYS A 21 17.15 -1.98 9.50
CA LYS A 21 16.46 -0.95 8.71
C LYS A 21 15.75 -1.59 7.53
N SER A 22 14.56 -1.08 7.19
CA SER A 22 13.84 -1.44 5.96
C SER A 22 14.69 -1.14 4.73
N ASP A 23 14.53 -1.88 3.63
CA ASP A 23 15.14 -1.61 2.31
C ASP A 23 14.57 -0.36 1.61
N ASP A 24 14.18 0.65 2.40
CA ASP A 24 13.60 1.90 1.90
C ASP A 24 14.72 2.81 1.38
N PRO A 25 14.68 3.24 0.11
CA PRO A 25 15.74 4.05 -0.50
C PRO A 25 15.90 5.42 0.18
N ALA A 26 14.93 5.88 1.00
CA ALA A 26 15.11 7.10 1.77
C ALA A 26 16.26 7.00 2.80
N TRP A 27 16.70 5.81 3.19
CA TRP A 27 17.86 5.63 4.08
C TRP A 27 19.18 6.11 3.46
N ASP A 28 19.27 6.19 2.14
CA ASP A 28 20.45 6.76 1.47
C ASP A 28 20.57 8.26 1.77
N TYR A 29 19.47 8.92 2.11
CA TYR A 29 19.39 10.35 2.37
C TYR A 29 19.15 10.70 3.84
N GLY A 30 19.19 9.71 4.74
CA GLY A 30 19.03 9.97 6.17
C GLY A 30 19.76 8.99 7.07
N TYR A 31 19.95 9.39 8.32
CA TYR A 31 20.62 8.58 9.32
C TYR A 31 20.02 8.80 10.70
N ILE A 32 20.19 7.81 11.57
CA ILE A 32 19.84 7.91 12.98
C ILE A 32 21.13 8.21 13.73
N LYS A 33 21.09 9.19 14.63
CA LYS A 33 22.20 9.46 15.55
C LYS A 33 22.03 8.58 16.79
N ASP A 34 23.13 8.03 17.30
CA ASP A 34 23.13 7.17 18.48
C ASP A 34 22.41 7.81 19.66
N GLY A 35 21.60 6.99 20.34
CA GLY A 35 20.84 7.41 21.52
C GLY A 35 19.48 8.07 21.27
N ILE A 36 19.12 8.43 20.02
CA ILE A 36 17.83 9.08 19.73
C ILE A 36 16.91 8.17 18.88
N LYS A 37 16.09 7.36 19.56
CA LYS A 37 15.08 6.51 18.91
C LYS A 37 14.12 7.35 18.07
N ASN A 38 13.71 6.81 16.93
CA ASN A 38 12.70 7.39 16.01
C ASN A 38 13.03 8.79 15.47
N SER A 39 14.26 9.28 15.64
CA SER A 39 14.72 10.53 15.03
C SER A 39 15.65 10.24 13.87
N VAL A 40 15.33 10.81 12.71
CA VAL A 40 16.12 10.67 11.50
C VAL A 40 16.59 12.04 11.06
N TYR A 41 17.89 12.17 10.84
CA TYR A 41 18.54 13.35 10.31
C TYR A 41 18.63 13.24 8.78
N CYS A 42 18.25 14.31 8.08
CA CYS A 42 18.40 14.41 6.63
C CYS A 42 19.87 14.69 6.28
N LYS A 43 20.51 13.85 5.46
CA LYS A 43 21.91 14.06 5.02
C LYS A 43 22.10 15.28 4.12
N LEU A 44 21.02 15.78 3.52
CA LEU A 44 21.09 16.90 2.58
C LEU A 44 21.11 18.25 3.32
N CYS A 45 20.20 18.45 4.27
CA CYS A 45 20.00 19.73 4.97
C CYS A 45 20.13 19.67 6.49
N ASP A 46 20.58 18.54 7.04
CA ASP A 46 20.80 18.27 8.48
C ASP A 46 19.57 18.48 9.38
N LYS A 47 18.38 18.66 8.77
CA LYS A 47 17.12 18.76 9.51
C LYS A 47 16.85 17.45 10.24
N LYS A 48 16.61 17.55 11.54
CA LYS A 48 16.08 16.46 12.37
C LYS A 48 14.59 16.29 12.10
N THR A 49 14.17 15.08 11.79
CA THR A 49 12.77 14.67 11.68
C THR A 49 12.43 13.67 12.79
N SER A 50 11.32 13.86 13.50
CA SER A 50 10.82 12.98 14.55
C SER A 50 9.64 12.15 14.03
N GLY A 51 9.78 10.82 14.02
CA GLY A 51 8.79 9.90 13.44
C GLY A 51 9.37 8.93 12.40
N GLY A 52 10.67 8.66 12.49
CA GLY A 52 11.34 7.65 11.67
C GLY A 52 11.45 8.00 10.19
N ILE A 53 11.72 6.98 9.38
CA ILE A 53 11.94 7.08 7.93
C ILE A 53 10.75 7.72 7.19
N PHE A 54 9.54 7.57 7.73
CA PHE A 54 8.34 8.15 7.18
C PHE A 54 8.39 9.68 7.11
N ARG A 55 8.86 10.33 8.17
CA ARG A 55 8.98 11.80 8.20
C ARG A 55 10.11 12.30 7.33
N LEU A 56 11.18 11.50 7.17
CA LEU A 56 12.21 11.79 6.20
C LEU A 56 11.64 11.76 4.77
N LYS A 57 10.84 10.74 4.41
CA LYS A 57 10.19 10.68 3.09
C LYS A 57 9.32 11.91 2.83
N GLN A 58 8.47 12.29 3.78
CA GLN A 58 7.66 13.50 3.70
C GLN A 58 8.51 14.77 3.53
N HIS A 59 9.64 14.87 4.22
CA HIS A 59 10.56 15.99 4.08
C HIS A 59 11.23 16.04 2.70
N LEU A 60 11.68 14.91 2.17
CA LEU A 60 12.34 14.85 0.87
C LEU A 60 11.37 15.15 -0.28
N THR A 61 10.17 14.58 -0.26
CA THR A 61 9.18 14.74 -1.33
C THR A 61 8.32 16.00 -1.18
N GLY A 62 8.21 16.56 0.03
CA GLY A 62 7.30 17.65 0.34
C GLY A 62 5.83 17.23 0.37
N MET A 63 5.51 15.94 0.22
CA MET A 63 4.14 15.44 0.24
C MET A 63 3.66 15.22 1.66
N LYS A 64 2.44 15.67 1.99
CA LYS A 64 1.75 15.24 3.21
C LYS A 64 1.33 13.79 3.04
N LEU A 65 2.16 12.87 3.55
CA LEU A 65 1.82 11.46 3.63
C LEU A 65 0.78 11.24 4.74
N THR A 66 -0.43 11.78 4.65
CA THR A 66 -1.49 11.45 5.61
C THR A 66 -2.86 11.52 4.95
N GLU A 67 -3.68 10.49 5.15
CA GLU A 67 -5.14 10.56 5.04
C GLU A 67 -5.78 11.22 6.29
N LYS A 68 -5.10 11.20 7.44
CA LYS A 68 -5.52 11.90 8.67
C LYS A 68 -4.49 12.97 9.06
N GLY A 69 -4.76 14.20 8.64
CA GLY A 69 -3.91 15.38 8.86
C GLY A 69 -3.88 15.82 10.32
N GLY A 70 -2.94 15.31 11.10
CA GLY A 70 -2.53 15.89 12.38
C GLY A 70 -1.61 17.08 12.15
N LYS A 71 -2.03 18.28 12.59
CA LYS A 71 -1.27 19.52 12.54
C LYS A 71 -0.17 19.54 13.60
N ASN A 72 0.95 18.90 13.32
CA ASN A 72 2.19 19.13 14.05
C ASN A 72 3.33 18.62 13.18
N ASN A 73 4.16 19.55 12.73
CA ASN A 73 5.30 19.35 11.84
C ASN A 73 4.86 19.19 10.37
N ALA A 74 4.31 20.26 9.78
CA ALA A 74 4.33 20.44 8.34
C ALA A 74 5.80 20.46 7.91
N GLY A 75 6.34 19.28 7.61
CA GLY A 75 7.74 19.10 7.28
C GLY A 75 8.04 19.96 6.07
N THR A 76 8.78 21.05 6.28
CA THR A 76 9.33 21.87 5.21
C THR A 76 9.96 20.92 4.21
N ARG A 77 9.55 20.99 2.94
CA ARG A 77 10.26 20.27 1.88
C ARG A 77 11.74 20.57 1.98
N CYS A 78 12.59 19.57 1.82
CA CYS A 78 14.02 19.75 1.84
C CYS A 78 14.41 20.76 0.75
N PRO A 79 15.03 21.90 1.10
CA PRO A 79 15.46 22.89 0.11
C PRO A 79 16.59 22.36 -0.79
N LYS A 80 17.28 21.32 -0.33
CA LYS A 80 18.39 20.67 -1.04
C LYS A 80 18.01 19.35 -1.72
N ALA A 81 16.74 18.92 -1.64
CA ALA A 81 16.31 17.71 -2.35
C ALA A 81 16.09 18.04 -3.83
N THR A 82 16.88 17.40 -4.68
CA THR A 82 16.78 17.51 -6.14
C THR A 82 15.65 16.63 -6.67
N THR A 83 15.17 16.92 -7.89
CA THR A 83 14.12 16.15 -8.56
C THR A 83 14.45 14.65 -8.67
N PRO A 84 15.67 14.21 -9.00
CA PRO A 84 16.03 12.79 -9.01
C PRO A 84 15.81 12.11 -7.65
N ILE A 85 16.23 12.74 -6.55
CA ILE A 85 16.05 12.21 -5.18
C ILE A 85 14.56 12.04 -4.86
N VAL A 86 13.76 13.06 -5.20
CA VAL A 86 12.31 13.03 -5.00
C VAL A 86 11.69 11.88 -5.80
N ASN A 87 12.06 11.73 -7.07
CA ASN A 87 11.50 10.70 -7.95
C ASN A 87 11.81 9.29 -7.50
N ILE A 88 13.03 9.03 -7.00
CA ILE A 88 13.41 7.72 -6.42
C ILE A 88 12.43 7.33 -5.32
N ILE A 89 12.19 8.23 -4.38
CA ILE A 89 11.32 7.97 -3.22
C ILE A 89 9.86 7.81 -3.64
N LEU A 90 9.36 8.68 -4.53
CA LEU A 90 7.99 8.60 -5.01
C LEU A 90 7.72 7.33 -5.80
N ASN A 91 8.66 6.90 -6.64
CA ASN A 91 8.52 5.66 -7.40
C ASN A 91 8.47 4.44 -6.48
N TYR A 92 9.37 4.37 -5.49
CA TYR A 92 9.35 3.32 -4.48
C TYR A 92 8.01 3.27 -3.74
N GLN A 93 7.49 4.42 -3.29
CA GLN A 93 6.20 4.50 -2.62
C GLN A 93 5.06 3.99 -3.54
N ARG A 94 5.03 4.42 -4.80
CA ARG A 94 4.02 4.00 -5.77
C ARG A 94 4.00 2.49 -5.94
N GLU A 95 5.16 1.88 -6.17
CA GLU A 95 5.27 0.43 -6.37
C GLU A 95 4.90 -0.36 -5.10
N TYR A 96 5.27 0.15 -3.93
CA TYR A 96 4.85 -0.42 -2.65
C TYR A 96 3.32 -0.43 -2.49
N TYR A 97 2.65 0.70 -2.79
CA TYR A 97 1.18 0.79 -2.66
C TYR A 97 0.43 0.01 -3.74
N LYS A 98 0.96 -0.09 -4.97
CA LYS A 98 0.40 -0.96 -6.02
C LYS A 98 0.35 -2.41 -5.56
N LYS A 99 1.48 -2.93 -5.05
CA LYS A 99 1.57 -4.30 -4.52
C LYS A 99 0.66 -4.52 -3.33
N LYS A 100 0.59 -3.55 -2.41
CA LYS A 100 -0.31 -3.63 -1.25
C LYS A 100 -1.78 -3.69 -1.67
N ASN A 101 -2.21 -2.81 -2.58
CA ASN A 101 -3.59 -2.79 -3.07
C ASN A 101 -3.94 -4.08 -3.81
N ALA A 102 -3.05 -4.58 -4.68
CA ALA A 102 -3.23 -5.85 -5.37
C ALA A 102 -3.37 -7.02 -4.39
N LYS A 103 -2.55 -7.07 -3.34
CA LYS A 103 -2.64 -8.07 -2.28
C LYS A 103 -3.99 -8.03 -1.57
N THR A 104 -4.46 -6.83 -1.21
CA THR A 104 -5.77 -6.64 -0.57
C THR A 104 -6.93 -7.07 -1.47
N ILE A 105 -6.86 -6.79 -2.79
CA ILE A 105 -7.88 -7.23 -3.74
C ILE A 105 -7.94 -8.76 -3.79
N ILE A 106 -6.78 -9.43 -3.90
CA ILE A 106 -6.71 -10.90 -3.93
C ILE A 106 -7.22 -11.50 -2.62
N GLU A 107 -6.81 -10.97 -1.47
CA GLU A 107 -7.27 -11.45 -0.15
C GLU A 107 -8.79 -11.34 -0.01
N ASN A 108 -9.37 -10.21 -0.44
CA ASN A 108 -10.82 -10.02 -0.41
C ASN A 108 -11.56 -10.95 -1.37
N GLN A 109 -10.99 -11.20 -2.57
CA GLN A 109 -11.59 -12.11 -3.54
C GLN A 109 -11.60 -13.56 -3.03
N ILE A 110 -10.47 -14.04 -2.49
CA ILE A 110 -10.38 -15.39 -1.88
C ILE A 110 -11.37 -15.53 -0.72
N SER A 111 -11.50 -14.51 0.12
CA SER A 111 -12.47 -14.53 1.22
C SER A 111 -13.91 -14.65 0.73
N MET A 112 -14.25 -14.04 -0.40
CA MET A 112 -15.60 -14.06 -0.97
C MET A 112 -15.90 -15.42 -1.66
N GLU A 113 -14.91 -15.99 -2.34
CA GLU A 113 -15.01 -17.33 -2.94
C GLU A 113 -15.11 -18.44 -1.87
N ALA A 114 -14.41 -18.30 -0.74
CA ALA A 114 -14.49 -19.23 0.38
C ALA A 114 -15.88 -19.23 1.06
N THR A 115 -16.57 -18.08 1.12
CA THR A 115 -17.96 -18.02 1.61
C THR A 115 -18.97 -18.58 0.61
N GLN A 116 -18.65 -18.58 -0.68
CA GLN A 116 -19.54 -19.12 -1.72
C GLN A 116 -19.48 -20.66 -1.82
N ASN A 117 -18.35 -21.27 -1.44
CA ASN A 117 -18.16 -22.73 -1.40
C ASN A 117 -18.70 -23.43 -0.13
N LEU A 118 -19.37 -22.70 0.78
CA LEU A 118 -20.02 -23.26 1.99
C LEU A 118 -21.55 -23.35 1.87
N PHE A 119 -22.10 -23.14 0.67
CA PHE A 119 -23.51 -23.34 0.35
C PHE A 119 -23.58 -24.56 -0.58
N ILE A 120 -24.34 -25.59 -0.19
CA ILE A 120 -24.40 -26.99 -0.71
C ILE A 120 -23.44 -27.89 0.11
N ASP A 121 -23.87 -28.74 1.07
CA ASP A 121 -25.06 -29.59 1.15
C ASP A 121 -25.77 -29.54 2.52
N SER A 122 -27.10 -29.40 2.50
CA SER A 122 -27.97 -30.06 3.48
C SER A 122 -29.10 -30.69 2.69
N ASP A 123 -28.85 -31.92 2.25
CA ASP A 123 -29.87 -32.85 1.78
C ASP A 123 -30.85 -33.13 2.93
N GLU A 124 -32.07 -32.61 2.84
CA GLU A 124 -33.26 -33.29 3.39
C GLU A 124 -34.30 -33.35 2.27
N ASP A 125 -34.60 -34.59 1.86
CA ASP A 125 -35.51 -34.98 0.80
C ASP A 125 -36.91 -34.34 0.94
N ALA A 126 -37.37 -33.65 -0.11
CA ALA A 126 -38.79 -33.35 -0.29
C ALA A 126 -39.20 -33.77 -1.70
N GLU A 127 -39.97 -34.87 -1.79
CA GLU A 127 -40.62 -35.36 -3.00
C GLU A 127 -41.40 -34.22 -3.68
N ILE A 128 -41.02 -33.88 -4.90
CA ILE A 128 -41.89 -33.12 -5.81
C ILE A 128 -42.72 -34.16 -6.56
N GLU A 129 -43.92 -34.43 -6.06
CA GLU A 129 -44.92 -35.23 -6.75
C GLU A 129 -45.48 -34.40 -7.93
N ILE A 130 -44.98 -34.67 -9.14
CA ILE A 130 -45.52 -34.12 -10.38
C ILE A 130 -46.74 -34.98 -10.76
N LEU A 131 -47.95 -34.50 -10.47
CA LEU A 131 -49.19 -35.08 -10.99
C LEU A 131 -49.59 -34.38 -12.30
N GLU A 132 -49.25 -35.02 -13.43
CA GLU A 132 -49.86 -34.76 -14.73
C GLU A 132 -51.21 -35.49 -14.85
N GLY A 133 -52.21 -34.83 -15.44
CA GLY A 133 -53.36 -35.50 -16.08
C GLY A 133 -54.73 -35.15 -15.49
N GLY A 134 -55.50 -34.34 -16.22
CA GLY A 134 -56.81 -33.85 -15.80
C GLY A 134 -58.00 -34.79 -16.07
N THR A 135 -59.21 -34.35 -15.72
CA THR A 135 -60.35 -34.09 -16.63
C THR A 135 -61.69 -33.95 -15.88
N GLN A 136 -62.46 -32.96 -16.36
CA GLN A 136 -63.93 -32.85 -16.45
C GLN A 136 -64.82 -32.67 -15.20
N GLY A 137 -65.65 -31.61 -15.28
CA GLY A 137 -66.93 -31.53 -14.57
C GLY A 137 -67.50 -30.11 -14.43
N GLN A 138 -68.02 -29.50 -15.51
CA GLN A 138 -69.05 -28.43 -15.39
C GLN A 138 -70.40 -29.07 -15.01
N PRO A 139 -71.31 -28.33 -14.33
CA PRO A 139 -72.31 -27.49 -15.03
C PRO A 139 -72.49 -26.08 -14.38
N LYS A 140 -72.55 -24.97 -15.14
CA LYS A 140 -73.76 -24.31 -15.74
C LYS A 140 -74.87 -24.10 -14.70
N ALA A 141 -75.50 -22.95 -14.45
CA ALA A 141 -75.66 -21.61 -15.03
C ALA A 141 -76.12 -20.69 -13.83
N THR A 142 -76.38 -19.38 -13.86
CA THR A 142 -77.17 -18.55 -14.80
C THR A 142 -77.16 -17.09 -14.27
N THR A 143 -77.14 -16.12 -15.20
CA THR A 143 -77.87 -14.81 -15.26
C THR A 143 -77.62 -13.71 -14.20
N GLU A 144 -77.05 -12.56 -14.58
CA GLU A 144 -77.71 -11.29 -14.98
C GLU A 144 -78.43 -10.59 -13.81
N THR A 145 -78.05 -9.39 -13.37
CA THR A 145 -78.20 -8.09 -14.04
C THR A 145 -77.34 -7.05 -13.33
#